data_AF-A0A085NRD4-F1
#
_entry.id   AF-A0A085NRD4-F1
#
_cell.length_a   1.000
_cell.length_b   1.000
_cell.length_c   1.000
_cell.angle_alpha   90.00
_cell.angle_beta   90.00
_cell.angle_gamma   90.00
#
_symmetry.space_group_name_H-M   'P 1'
#
loop_
_entity.id
_entity.type
_entity.pdbx_description
1 polymer ?
#
loop_
_entity_poly.entity_id
_entity_poly.type
_entity_poly.pdbx_seq_one_letter_code
_entity_poly.pdbx_strand_id
1 'polypeptide(L)'
;MQPLVNSGSSASDELVNEVDRRAHHNALERRRRHHIKDSFATLRAMLPTSMEPRASRASILNATASYIMTLNTIIAALKSENEKTEGHIRHIEVLCKSICCFVFSSSLSVVVVAFQFNRLKRVYPTPWSLC
;
A
#
# COMPACT_ATOMS: atom_id res chain seq x y z
N MET A 1 47.87 68.57 -34.53
CA MET A 1 46.49 68.09 -34.29
C MET A 1 46.54 66.58 -34.16
N GLN A 2 46.34 66.04 -32.96
CA GLN A 2 46.18 64.60 -32.74
C GLN A 2 44.73 64.35 -32.28
N PRO A 3 44.03 63.33 -32.78
CA PRO A 3 42.70 63.00 -32.30
C PRO A 3 42.79 62.25 -30.97
N LEU A 4 41.97 62.67 -30.02
CA LEU A 4 41.80 62.02 -28.72
C LEU A 4 41.05 60.69 -28.93
N VAL A 5 41.70 59.57 -28.65
CA VAL A 5 41.06 58.26 -28.56
C VAL A 5 40.06 58.26 -27.40
N ASN A 6 38.78 58.06 -27.73
CA ASN A 6 37.70 57.92 -26.77
C ASN A 6 37.70 56.50 -26.18
N SER A 7 38.16 56.35 -24.94
CA SER A 7 38.24 55.08 -24.21
C SER A 7 37.06 54.84 -23.24
N GLY A 8 35.94 55.55 -23.41
CA GLY A 8 34.84 55.56 -22.42
C GLY A 8 33.77 54.45 -22.52
N SER A 9 33.86 53.49 -23.44
CA SER A 9 32.72 52.58 -23.73
C SER A 9 32.78 51.21 -23.04
N SER A 10 33.93 50.75 -22.58
CA SER A 10 34.10 49.33 -22.18
C SER A 10 33.67 49.03 -20.74
N ALA A 11 33.79 50.00 -19.83
CA ALA A 11 33.48 49.79 -18.40
C ALA A 11 31.98 49.81 -18.11
N SER A 12 31.20 50.60 -18.86
CA SER A 12 29.74 50.66 -18.73
C SER A 12 29.07 49.39 -19.24
N ASP A 13 29.52 48.83 -20.36
CA ASP A 13 28.94 47.60 -20.94
C ASP A 13 29.23 46.36 -20.08
N GLU A 14 30.38 46.29 -19.42
CA GLU A 14 30.71 45.20 -18.50
C GLU A 14 29.85 45.24 -17.23
N LEU A 15 29.58 46.45 -16.72
CA LEU A 15 28.68 46.68 -15.60
C LEU A 15 27.22 46.34 -15.92
N VAL A 16 26.73 46.71 -17.12
CA VAL A 16 25.37 46.35 -17.58
C VAL A 16 25.22 44.83 -17.70
N ASN A 17 26.21 44.13 -18.27
CA ASN A 17 26.21 42.68 -18.36
C ASN A 17 26.21 41.97 -16.99
N GLU A 18 26.93 42.51 -16.00
CA GLU A 18 26.91 42.00 -14.63
C GLU A 18 25.54 42.19 -13.97
N VAL A 19 24.92 43.36 -14.16
CA VAL A 19 23.58 43.67 -13.64
C VAL A 19 22.53 42.73 -14.26
N ASP A 20 22.58 42.52 -15.57
CA ASP A 20 21.65 41.61 -16.27
C ASP A 20 21.82 40.16 -15.83
N ARG A 21 23.07 39.72 -15.62
CA ARG A 21 23.34 38.37 -15.09
C ARG A 21 22.78 38.18 -13.68
N ARG A 22 22.95 39.18 -12.81
CA ARG A 22 22.36 39.17 -11.45
C ARG A 22 20.84 39.20 -11.50
N ALA A 23 20.26 40.00 -12.37
CA ALA A 23 18.81 40.08 -12.55
C ALA A 23 18.22 38.74 -13.01
N HIS A 24 18.85 38.10 -14.01
CA HIS A 24 18.46 36.79 -14.50
C HIS A 24 18.57 35.71 -13.41
N HIS A 25 19.70 35.66 -12.68
CA HIS A 25 19.88 34.75 -11.56
C HIS A 25 18.79 34.95 -10.48
N ASN A 26 18.48 36.20 -10.14
CA ASN A 26 17.43 36.52 -9.17
C ASN A 26 16.03 36.13 -9.68
N ALA A 27 15.77 36.21 -10.98
CA ALA A 27 14.52 35.75 -11.57
C ALA A 27 14.39 34.22 -11.48
N LEU A 28 15.46 33.50 -11.83
CA LEU A 28 15.49 32.04 -11.75
C LEU A 28 15.25 31.54 -10.32
N GLU A 29 15.89 32.16 -9.34
CA GLU A 29 15.75 31.78 -7.94
C GLU A 29 14.33 32.09 -7.41
N ARG A 30 13.68 33.17 -7.84
CA ARG A 30 12.26 33.42 -7.51
C ARG A 30 11.36 32.30 -8.01
N ARG A 31 11.54 31.87 -9.25
CA ARG A 31 10.81 30.73 -9.83
C ARG A 31 11.04 29.45 -9.01
N ARG A 32 12.29 29.15 -8.65
CA ARG A 32 12.62 28.00 -7.81
C ARG A 32 11.89 28.05 -6.46
N ARG A 33 11.90 29.21 -5.77
CA ARG A 33 11.19 29.38 -4.50
C ARG A 33 9.68 29.27 -4.64
N HIS A 34 9.11 29.71 -5.75
CA HIS A 34 7.68 29.55 -6.04
C HIS A 34 7.32 28.07 -6.15
N HIS A 35 8.08 27.29 -6.93
CA HIS A 35 7.84 25.85 -7.07
C HIS A 35 7.93 25.10 -5.73
N ILE A 36 8.87 25.49 -4.86
CA ILE A 36 8.98 24.93 -3.51
C ILE A 36 7.75 25.29 -2.68
N LYS A 37 7.31 26.55 -2.72
CA LYS A 37 6.11 26.98 -1.99
C LYS A 37 4.89 26.16 -2.42
N ASP A 38 4.72 25.94 -3.72
CA ASP A 38 3.60 25.16 -4.25
C ASP A 38 3.70 23.69 -3.83
N SER A 39 4.91 23.12 -3.85
CA SER A 39 5.16 21.76 -3.35
C SER A 39 4.76 21.59 -1.88
N PHE A 40 5.06 22.58 -1.02
CA PHE A 40 4.62 22.58 0.38
C PHE A 40 3.09 22.74 0.52
N ALA A 41 2.44 23.50 -0.37
CA ALA A 41 0.99 23.63 -0.38
C ALA A 41 0.30 22.30 -0.74
N THR A 42 0.81 21.61 -1.76
CA THR A 42 0.36 20.27 -2.15
C THR A 42 0.60 19.25 -1.03
N LEU A 43 1.79 19.25 -0.42
CA LEU A 43 2.11 18.33 0.68
C LEU A 43 1.15 18.51 1.86
N ARG A 44 0.87 19.76 2.25
CA ARG A 44 -0.09 20.08 3.30
C ARG A 44 -1.49 19.57 2.97
N ALA A 45 -1.93 19.70 1.71
CA ALA A 45 -3.26 19.26 1.28
C ALA A 45 -3.44 17.73 1.30
N MET A 46 -2.36 16.96 1.26
CA MET A 46 -2.40 15.49 1.38
C MET A 46 -2.50 15.00 2.83
N LEU A 47 -2.29 15.88 3.81
CA LEU A 47 -2.39 15.51 5.22
C LEU A 47 -3.86 15.45 5.64
N PRO A 48 -4.25 14.47 6.48
CA PRO A 48 -5.63 14.30 6.92
C PRO A 48 -6.10 15.42 7.87
N THR A 49 -5.17 16.15 8.49
CA THR A 49 -5.48 17.26 9.39
C THR A 49 -5.62 18.55 8.61
N SER A 50 -6.69 19.31 8.84
CA SER A 50 -6.89 20.66 8.30
C SER A 50 -5.91 21.66 8.93
N MET A 51 -4.67 21.65 8.47
CA MET A 51 -3.65 22.62 8.90
C MET A 51 -3.99 24.02 8.39
N GLU A 52 -3.66 25.05 9.18
CA GLU A 52 -3.84 26.45 8.79
C GLU A 52 -3.19 26.74 7.42
N PRO A 53 -3.79 27.61 6.57
CA PRO A 53 -3.19 28.04 5.30
C PRO A 53 -1.76 28.59 5.41
N ARG A 54 -1.37 29.09 6.59
CA ARG A 54 -0.02 29.64 6.87
C ARG A 54 0.82 28.76 7.81
N ALA A 55 0.51 27.46 7.89
CA ALA A 55 1.32 26.51 8.65
C ALA A 55 2.81 26.60 8.26
N SER A 56 3.68 26.57 9.27
CA SER A 56 5.12 26.69 9.05
C SER A 56 5.67 25.49 8.28
N ARG A 57 6.73 25.69 7.50
CA ARG A 57 7.37 24.59 6.75
C ARG A 57 7.81 23.45 7.66
N ALA A 58 8.37 23.77 8.82
CA ALA A 58 8.77 22.77 9.81
C ALA A 58 7.56 21.98 10.36
N SER A 59 6.44 22.65 10.62
CA SER A 59 5.21 21.99 11.07
C SER A 59 4.66 21.04 10.01
N ILE A 60 4.64 21.46 8.74
CA ILE A 60 4.21 20.60 7.62
C ILE A 60 5.10 19.35 7.55
N LEU A 61 6.43 19.50 7.59
CA LEU A 61 7.35 18.35 7.55
C LEU A 61 7.16 17.40 8.74
N ASN A 62 7.01 17.93 9.95
CA ASN A 62 6.79 17.12 11.15
C ASN A 62 5.46 16.36 11.08
N ALA A 63 4.40 17.02 10.62
CA ALA A 63 3.09 16.39 10.44
C ALA A 63 3.13 15.30 9.35
N THR A 64 3.82 15.53 8.23
CA THR A 64 4.05 14.52 7.20
C THR A 64 4.83 13.33 7.74
N ALA A 65 5.93 13.56 8.45
CA ALA A 65 6.73 12.48 9.04
C ALA A 65 5.89 11.64 10.01
N SER A 66 5.14 12.30 10.90
CA SER A 66 4.23 11.65 11.84
C SER A 66 3.16 10.83 11.11
N TYR A 67 2.56 11.39 10.05
CA TYR A 67 1.53 10.70 9.29
C TYR A 67 2.07 9.46 8.57
N ILE A 68 3.25 9.54 7.97
CA ILE A 68 3.92 8.37 7.37
C ILE A 68 4.13 7.26 8.41
N MET A 69 4.58 7.61 9.62
CA MET A 69 4.76 6.64 10.70
C MET A 69 3.43 5.98 11.11
N THR A 70 2.35 6.78 11.23
CA THR A 70 1.00 6.27 11.51
C THR A 70 0.54 5.32 10.41
N LEU A 71 0.73 5.69 9.12
CA LEU A 71 0.36 4.83 7.99
C LEU A 71 1.12 3.51 8.00
N ASN A 72 2.43 3.53 8.28
CA ASN A 72 3.22 2.30 8.40
C ASN A 72 2.70 1.40 9.52
N THR A 73 2.31 1.98 10.66
CA THR A 73 1.73 1.24 11.79
C THR A 73 0.39 0.61 11.42
N ILE A 74 -0.48 1.36 10.74
CA ILE A 74 -1.78 0.87 10.26
C ILE A 74 -1.59 -0.26 9.24
N ILE A 75 -0.69 -0.08 8.26
CA ILE A 75 -0.39 -1.11 7.26
C ILE A 75 0.11 -2.39 7.94
N ALA A 76 0.99 -2.29 8.93
CA ALA A 76 1.48 -3.46 9.67
C ALA A 76 0.34 -4.16 10.43
N ALA A 77 -0.51 -3.41 11.13
CA ALA A 77 -1.65 -3.96 11.85
C ALA A 77 -2.65 -4.65 10.90
N LEU A 78 -3.03 -4.00 9.80
CA LEU A 78 -3.95 -4.57 8.80
C LEU A 78 -3.37 -5.82 8.14
N LYS A 79 -2.06 -5.87 7.89
CA LYS A 79 -1.40 -7.08 7.38
C LYS A 79 -1.49 -8.24 8.38
N SER A 80 -1.22 -7.99 9.66
CA SER A 80 -1.34 -9.02 10.70
C SER A 80 -2.78 -9.52 10.86
N GLU A 81 -3.76 -8.63 10.74
CA GLU A 81 -5.19 -8.99 10.78
C GLU A 81 -5.60 -9.84 9.56
N ASN A 82 -5.12 -9.49 8.37
CA ASN A 82 -5.31 -10.30 7.17
C ASN A 82 -4.69 -11.70 7.33
N GLU A 83 -3.46 -11.81 7.85
CA GLU A 83 -2.81 -13.10 8.10
C GLU A 83 -3.62 -13.98 9.06
N LYS A 84 -4.20 -13.38 10.11
CA LYS A 84 -5.07 -14.08 11.06
C LYS A 84 -6.35 -14.58 10.37
N THR A 85 -6.97 -13.72 9.58
CA THR A 85 -8.21 -14.04 8.85
C THR A 85 -7.96 -15.15 7.83
N GLU A 86 -6.87 -15.08 7.07
CA GLU A 86 -6.44 -16.15 6.18
C GLU A 86 -6.11 -17.45 6.95
N GLY A 87 -5.53 -17.34 8.15
CA GLY A 87 -5.32 -18.47 9.04
C GLY A 87 -6.62 -19.17 9.42
N HIS A 88 -7.65 -18.39 9.78
CA HIS A 88 -8.98 -18.94 10.06
C HIS A 88 -9.59 -19.63 8.84
N ILE A 89 -9.45 -19.04 7.64
CA ILE A 89 -9.92 -19.65 6.38
C ILE A 89 -9.22 -21.00 6.16
N ARG A 90 -7.89 -21.05 6.24
CA ARG A 90 -7.11 -22.29 6.08
C ARG A 90 -7.54 -23.37 7.07
N HIS A 91 -7.76 -23.00 8.33
CA HIS A 91 -8.20 -23.95 9.35
C HIS A 91 -9.58 -24.53 9.03
N ILE A 92 -10.53 -23.68 8.63
CA ILE A 92 -11.87 -24.11 8.23
C ILE A 92 -11.79 -25.05 7.01
N GLU A 93 -10.98 -24.72 6.00
CA GLU A 93 -10.80 -25.57 4.82
C GLU A 93 -10.29 -26.98 5.17
N VAL A 94 -9.30 -27.07 6.06
CA VAL A 94 -8.77 -28.37 6.54
C VAL A 94 -9.84 -29.15 7.31
N LEU A 95 -10.60 -28.49 8.19
CA LEU A 95 -11.69 -29.14 8.91
C LEU A 95 -12.76 -29.67 7.95
N CYS A 96 -13.21 -28.85 6.98
CA CYS A 96 -14.16 -29.27 5.96
C CYS A 96 -13.64 -30.45 5.15
N LYS A 97 -12.36 -30.46 4.77
CA LYS A 97 -11.71 -31.57 4.06
C LYS A 97 -11.74 -32.86 4.90
N SER A 98 -11.35 -32.76 6.17
CA SER A 98 -11.33 -33.89 7.10
C SER A 98 -12.73 -34.47 7.33
N ILE A 99 -13.72 -33.61 7.59
CA ILE A 99 -15.12 -34.01 7.75
C ILE A 99 -15.64 -34.68 6.48
N CYS A 100 -15.34 -34.13 5.29
CA CYS A 100 -15.75 -34.72 4.03
C CYS A 100 -15.13 -36.12 3.81
N CYS A 101 -13.84 -36.29 4.12
CA CYS A 101 -13.20 -37.61 4.10
C CYS A 101 -13.83 -38.58 5.11
N PHE A 102 -14.13 -38.13 6.32
CA PHE A 102 -14.79 -38.96 7.34
C PHE A 102 -16.18 -39.41 6.90
N VAL A 103 -17.01 -38.50 6.36
CA VAL A 103 -18.35 -38.81 5.85
C VAL A 103 -18.26 -39.75 4.64
N PHE A 104 -17.31 -39.54 3.73
CA PHE A 104 -17.10 -40.40 2.57
C PHE A 104 -16.68 -41.81 2.99
N SER A 105 -15.65 -41.95 3.83
CA SER A 105 -15.18 -43.25 4.33
C SER A 105 -16.21 -43.99 5.18
N SER A 106 -16.96 -43.26 6.01
CA SER A 106 -18.05 -43.84 6.81
C SER A 106 -19.19 -44.33 5.92
N SER A 107 -19.58 -43.55 4.91
CA SER A 107 -20.61 -43.96 3.95
C SER A 107 -20.17 -45.17 3.12
N LEU A 108 -18.92 -45.22 2.66
CA LEU A 108 -18.38 -46.43 2.02
C LEU A 108 -18.39 -47.63 2.97
N SER A 109 -18.02 -47.44 4.24
CA SER A 109 -18.05 -48.52 5.23
C SER A 109 -19.47 -49.00 5.50
N VAL A 110 -20.45 -48.09 5.60
CA VAL A 110 -21.87 -48.43 5.77
C VAL A 110 -22.41 -49.16 4.53
N VAL A 111 -22.06 -48.72 3.32
CA VAL A 111 -22.45 -49.40 2.07
C VAL A 111 -21.77 -50.77 1.95
N VAL A 112 -20.50 -50.91 2.33
CA VAL A 112 -19.76 -52.19 2.32
C VAL A 112 -20.31 -53.14 3.37
N VAL A 113 -20.59 -52.67 4.59
CA VAL A 113 -21.23 -53.47 5.64
C VAL A 113 -22.64 -53.86 5.21
N ALA A 114 -23.42 -52.95 4.63
CA ALA A 114 -24.73 -53.27 4.07
C ALA A 114 -24.63 -54.29 2.92
N PHE A 115 -23.63 -54.17 2.04
CA PHE A 115 -23.41 -55.12 0.95
C PHE A 115 -22.97 -56.50 1.45
N GLN A 116 -22.10 -56.56 2.45
CA GLN A 116 -21.67 -57.80 3.09
C GLN A 116 -22.79 -58.45 3.89
N PHE A 117 -23.61 -57.66 4.59
CA PHE A 117 -24.80 -58.12 5.29
C PHE A 117 -25.87 -58.66 4.31
N ASN A 118 -26.05 -58.01 3.17
CA ASN A 118 -26.96 -58.46 2.10
C ASN A 118 -26.41 -59.70 1.37
N ARG A 119 -25.08 -59.84 1.25
CA ARG A 119 -24.41 -61.06 0.77
C ARG A 119 -24.55 -62.21 1.76
N LEU A 120 -24.46 -61.96 3.07
CA LEU A 120 -24.68 -62.96 4.13
C LEU A 120 -26.14 -63.42 4.19
N LYS A 121 -27.13 -62.53 4.00
CA LYS A 121 -28.55 -62.91 3.84
C LYS A 121 -28.81 -63.79 2.61
N ARG A 122 -27.95 -63.72 1.59
CA ARG A 122 -28.04 -64.54 0.38
C ARG A 122 -27.37 -65.92 0.54
N VAL A 123 -26.35 -66.02 1.40
CA VAL A 123 -25.59 -67.26 1.67
C VAL A 123 -26.23 -68.08 2.80
N TYR A 124 -26.88 -67.43 3.76
CA TYR A 124 -27.63 -68.06 4.84
C TYR A 124 -29.12 -67.68 4.74
N PRO A 125 -29.94 -68.37 3.94
CA PRO A 125 -31.38 -68.29 4.12
C PRO A 125 -31.68 -68.83 5.53
N THR A 126 -32.28 -68.00 6.38
CA THR A 126 -32.72 -68.40 7.72
C THR A 126 -33.56 -69.68 7.62
N PRO A 127 -33.15 -70.81 8.23
CA PRO A 127 -33.95 -72.01 8.27
C PRO A 127 -34.75 -72.01 9.57
N TRP A 128 -35.81 -71.20 9.64
CA TRP A 128 -36.93 -71.45 10.54
C TRP A 128 -38.21 -71.20 9.78
N SER A 129 -38.52 -72.21 8.97
CA SER A 129 -39.86 -72.69 8.67
C SER A 129 -40.71 -72.83 9.94
N LEU A 130 -41.99 -72.49 9.80
CA LEU A 130 -43.14 -73.05 10.51
C LEU A 130 -43.18 -72.90 12.04
N CYS A 131 -43.95 -71.92 12.51
CA CYS A 131 -45.11 -72.16 13.37
C CYS A 131 -46.12 -71.01 13.22
#